data_AF-A0A6A5FRR4-F1
#
_entry.id   AF-A0A6A5FRR4-F1
#
_cell.length_a   1.000
_cell.length_b   1.000
_cell.length_c   1.000
_cell.angle_alpha   90.00
_cell.angle_beta   90.00
_cell.angle_gamma   90.00
#
_symmetry.space_group_name_H-M   'P 1'
#
loop_
_entity.id
_entity.type
_entity.pdbx_description
1 polymer ?
#
loop_
_entity_poly.entity_id
_entity_poly.type
_entity_poly.pdbx_seq_one_letter_code
_entity_poly.pdbx_strand_id
1 'polypeptide(L)'
;MASLSWLESLSSAELSHVHISLLVFLLVFYLVKVINQNRRDLANIPPGPKPWPLVGNFGGFLIPSFIRGRFGLHSDGTVKNAMVVLTEQANVYGNVYSLFVGSQLMVVLNGYEVVKDALSNHSRVFSDRPDIPAITIMTKRKGIVFAPYGPVWKKQRKFCHATLRNFGLGRLSLEPCILRGLASVKTELMRLNEGSGAAGVDPAPLIRNAVSNVICSLILGQSFHHEDRQFRNMLDLMDRGLEICVNSPAVLINIFPLLYYFPFGVFKELRQVEGDITVFLKRVIANHRETFNPDHPRDLVDMYLKEMSVQEDSSFTEDYLFYIIGDLFIAGTDTTANSVLWILLYMVLHPDIQDRVQAEIDEVLGTHRDPSMTDKGSLPFTEATIMEVQRLTVAVPLAIPHMASSTTEFRGYTIPKGTLIVPNLWSVHRDPTLWDDPDSFNPGRFLDDEGKLLRIECFIPFGIGPRVCMGEQLAKMELFLAVTSLLQAFRFRLPEGTPPPTLNGRFGLTLAPCPYAVCVHPRR
;
A
#
# COMPACT_ATOMS: atom_id res chain seq x y z
N MET A 1 -28.48 29.56 -67.46
CA MET A 1 -28.90 28.14 -67.41
C MET A 1 -27.67 27.29 -67.70
N ALA A 2 -26.98 26.86 -66.64
CA ALA A 2 -25.95 25.81 -66.69
C ALA A 2 -26.36 24.81 -65.62
N SER A 3 -26.65 23.59 -66.06
CA SER A 3 -27.37 22.57 -65.31
C SER A 3 -26.59 22.05 -64.10
N LEU A 4 -27.34 21.76 -63.05
CA LEU A 4 -26.95 21.03 -61.83
C LEU A 4 -26.73 19.54 -62.13
N SER A 5 -25.97 19.18 -63.17
CA SER A 5 -25.73 17.78 -63.58
C SER A 5 -24.77 17.00 -62.67
N TRP A 6 -24.13 17.67 -61.73
CA TRP A 6 -23.13 17.14 -60.79
C TRP A 6 -23.73 16.79 -59.43
N LEU A 7 -24.96 17.24 -59.14
CA LEU A 7 -25.71 16.82 -57.96
C LEU A 7 -26.59 15.58 -58.23
N GLU A 8 -26.93 15.28 -59.48
CA GLU A 8 -27.64 14.04 -59.84
C GLU A 8 -26.72 12.81 -59.93
N SER A 9 -25.41 12.99 -60.19
CA SER A 9 -24.46 11.86 -60.21
C SER A 9 -24.15 11.29 -58.83
N LEU A 10 -24.39 12.06 -57.76
CA LEU A 10 -24.31 11.59 -56.37
C LEU A 10 -25.51 10.72 -55.94
N SER A 11 -26.57 10.63 -56.75
CA SER A 11 -27.70 9.71 -56.50
C SER A 11 -27.53 8.32 -57.12
N SER A 12 -26.43 8.08 -57.86
CA SER A 12 -26.13 6.82 -58.55
C SER A 12 -25.12 5.93 -57.80
N ALA A 13 -24.97 6.15 -56.49
CA ALA A 13 -24.26 5.23 -55.64
C ALA A 13 -25.19 4.04 -55.34
N GLU A 14 -25.15 3.03 -56.20
CA GLU A 14 -25.14 1.66 -55.68
C GLU A 14 -23.90 1.51 -54.76
N LEU A 15 -23.95 2.14 -53.57
CA LEU A 15 -23.28 1.64 -52.37
C LEU A 15 -24.01 0.34 -52.04
N SER A 16 -23.79 -0.63 -52.92
CA SER A 16 -24.60 -1.81 -53.14
C SER A 16 -24.62 -2.64 -51.87
N HIS A 17 -25.72 -3.37 -51.66
CA HIS A 17 -25.86 -4.35 -50.57
C HIS A 17 -24.61 -5.25 -50.39
N VAL A 18 -23.78 -5.41 -51.43
CA VAL A 18 -22.48 -6.09 -51.42
C VAL A 18 -21.45 -5.43 -50.50
N HIS A 19 -21.29 -4.10 -50.52
CA HIS A 19 -20.33 -3.42 -49.64
C HIS A 19 -20.74 -3.47 -48.17
N ILE A 20 -22.04 -3.31 -47.88
CA ILE A 20 -22.60 -3.45 -46.54
C ILE A 20 -22.45 -4.90 -46.07
N SER A 21 -22.76 -5.89 -46.92
CA SER A 21 -22.61 -7.31 -46.59
C SER A 21 -21.15 -7.71 -46.35
N LEU A 22 -20.20 -7.15 -47.12
CA LEU A 22 -18.77 -7.37 -46.93
C LEU A 22 -18.28 -6.76 -45.61
N LEU A 23 -18.73 -5.55 -45.26
CA LEU A 23 -18.41 -4.92 -43.97
C LEU A 23 -18.97 -5.72 -42.79
N VAL A 24 -20.21 -6.19 -42.88
CA VAL A 24 -20.83 -7.05 -41.86
C VAL A 24 -20.08 -8.39 -41.78
N PHE A 25 -19.72 -9.02 -42.89
CA PHE A 25 -18.94 -10.26 -42.91
C PHE A 25 -17.56 -10.06 -42.28
N LEU A 26 -16.84 -8.99 -42.62
CA LEU A 26 -15.55 -8.67 -42.02
C LEU A 26 -15.67 -8.39 -40.53
N LEU A 27 -16.73 -7.70 -40.10
CA LEU A 27 -17.01 -7.47 -38.68
C LEU A 27 -17.30 -8.78 -37.95
N VAL A 28 -18.16 -9.64 -38.49
CA VAL A 28 -18.50 -10.95 -37.89
C VAL A 28 -17.28 -11.87 -37.88
N PHE A 29 -16.51 -11.95 -38.97
CA PHE A 29 -15.27 -12.72 -39.04
C PHE A 29 -14.25 -12.21 -38.01
N TYR A 30 -14.09 -10.89 -37.89
CA TYR A 30 -13.24 -10.27 -36.88
C TYR A 30 -13.72 -10.64 -35.46
N LEU A 31 -15.03 -10.52 -35.18
CA LEU A 31 -15.61 -10.89 -33.89
C LEU A 31 -15.41 -12.38 -33.57
N VAL A 32 -15.65 -13.28 -34.53
CA VAL A 32 -15.42 -14.73 -34.35
C VAL A 32 -13.94 -15.03 -34.11
N LYS A 33 -13.04 -14.37 -34.86
CA LYS A 33 -11.60 -14.51 -34.67
C LYS A 33 -11.18 -14.03 -33.27
N VAL A 34 -11.66 -12.87 -32.83
CA VAL A 34 -11.40 -12.32 -31.49
C VAL A 34 -11.97 -13.23 -30.40
N ILE A 35 -13.19 -13.74 -30.55
CA ILE A 35 -13.80 -14.67 -29.59
C ILE A 35 -13.00 -15.97 -29.51
N ASN A 36 -12.58 -16.52 -30.65
CA ASN A 36 -11.78 -17.76 -30.69
C ASN A 36 -10.37 -17.55 -30.13
N GLN A 37 -9.74 -16.41 -30.38
CA GLN A 37 -8.46 -16.03 -29.78
C GLN A 37 -8.61 -15.90 -28.26
N ASN A 38 -9.58 -15.12 -27.79
CA ASN A 38 -9.86 -14.99 -26.35
C ASN A 38 -10.17 -16.34 -25.70
N ARG A 39 -10.92 -17.23 -26.35
CA ARG A 39 -11.17 -18.58 -25.83
C ARG A 39 -9.91 -19.43 -25.72
N ARG A 40 -8.97 -19.29 -26.65
CA ARG A 40 -7.68 -19.99 -26.62
C ARG A 40 -6.76 -19.39 -25.57
N ASP A 41 -6.68 -18.07 -25.49
CA ASP A 41 -5.83 -17.35 -24.53
C ASP A 41 -6.33 -17.56 -23.09
N LEU A 42 -7.63 -17.77 -22.91
CA LEU A 42 -8.26 -18.10 -21.63
C LEU A 42 -8.50 -19.60 -21.45
N ALA A 43 -7.90 -20.45 -22.29
CA ALA A 43 -7.94 -21.89 -22.08
C ALA A 43 -7.06 -22.25 -20.87
N ASN A 44 -7.58 -23.08 -19.96
CA ASN A 44 -6.85 -23.55 -18.77
C ASN A 44 -6.34 -22.44 -17.81
N ILE A 45 -7.02 -21.29 -17.77
CA ILE A 45 -6.78 -20.29 -16.72
C ILE A 45 -7.24 -20.83 -15.35
N PRO A 46 -6.74 -20.26 -14.23
CA PRO A 46 -7.21 -20.64 -12.90
C PRO A 46 -8.75 -20.52 -12.78
N PRO A 47 -9.41 -21.43 -12.04
CA PRO A 47 -10.85 -21.38 -11.83
C PRO A 47 -11.25 -20.09 -11.10
N GLY A 48 -12.52 -19.71 -11.15
CA GLY A 48 -12.98 -18.50 -10.48
C GLY A 48 -14.48 -18.27 -10.62
N PRO A 49 -15.04 -17.32 -9.85
CA PRO A 49 -16.45 -16.96 -9.94
C PRO A 49 -16.78 -16.38 -11.31
N LYS A 50 -17.95 -16.76 -11.85
CA LYS A 50 -18.39 -16.35 -13.19
C LYS A 50 -18.49 -14.81 -13.29
N PRO A 51 -17.76 -14.17 -14.22
CA PRO A 51 -17.77 -12.71 -14.36
C PRO A 51 -19.08 -12.21 -14.96
N TRP A 52 -19.51 -11.00 -14.57
CA TRP A 52 -20.62 -10.31 -15.22
C TRP A 52 -20.15 -9.70 -16.55
N PRO A 53 -21.04 -9.57 -17.54
CA PRO A 53 -20.72 -8.89 -18.80
C PRO A 53 -20.18 -7.48 -18.53
N LEU A 54 -19.12 -7.09 -19.25
CA LEU A 54 -18.45 -5.77 -19.22
C LEU A 54 -17.72 -5.40 -17.92
N VAL A 55 -18.24 -5.77 -16.75
CA VAL A 55 -17.77 -5.28 -15.44
C VAL A 55 -17.00 -6.33 -14.64
N GLY A 56 -17.01 -7.58 -15.12
CA GLY A 56 -16.32 -8.68 -14.47
C GLY A 56 -16.92 -9.00 -13.10
N ASN A 57 -16.08 -9.27 -12.11
CA ASN A 57 -16.49 -9.57 -10.73
C ASN A 57 -16.68 -8.32 -9.87
N PHE A 58 -16.47 -7.12 -10.43
CA PHE A 58 -16.53 -5.84 -9.70
C PHE A 58 -17.85 -5.08 -9.92
N GLY A 59 -18.84 -5.71 -10.57
CA GLY A 59 -20.15 -5.11 -10.84
C GLY A 59 -20.90 -4.62 -9.59
N GLY A 60 -20.59 -5.18 -8.40
CA GLY A 60 -21.16 -4.71 -7.15
C GLY A 60 -20.90 -3.23 -6.85
N PHE A 61 -19.81 -2.64 -7.35
CA PHE A 61 -19.52 -1.20 -7.19
C PHE A 61 -20.44 -0.30 -8.01
N LEU A 62 -21.14 -0.84 -9.02
CA LEU A 62 -22.16 -0.11 -9.78
C LEU A 62 -23.52 -0.09 -9.07
N ILE A 63 -23.73 -0.98 -8.09
CA ILE A 63 -24.97 -1.05 -7.33
C ILE A 63 -24.87 -0.06 -6.16
N PRO A 64 -25.76 0.93 -6.05
CA PRO A 64 -25.78 1.83 -4.91
C PRO A 64 -25.84 1.08 -3.58
N SER A 65 -25.10 1.56 -2.57
CA SER A 65 -24.98 0.90 -1.26
C SER A 65 -26.33 0.61 -0.60
N PHE A 66 -27.31 1.51 -0.75
CA PHE A 66 -28.68 1.34 -0.23
C PHE A 66 -29.48 0.21 -0.91
N ILE A 67 -29.11 -0.16 -2.14
CA ILE A 67 -29.72 -1.29 -2.89
C ILE A 67 -28.99 -2.60 -2.55
N ARG A 68 -27.68 -2.53 -2.30
CA ARG A 68 -26.81 -3.69 -2.02
C ARG A 68 -27.25 -4.46 -0.76
N GLY A 69 -27.70 -3.77 0.28
CA GLY A 69 -28.28 -4.38 1.48
C GLY A 69 -29.62 -5.10 1.25
N ARG A 70 -30.35 -4.76 0.18
CA ARG A 70 -31.68 -5.33 -0.15
C ARG A 70 -31.61 -6.61 -0.99
N PHE A 71 -30.48 -6.86 -1.64
CA PHE A 71 -30.21 -8.04 -2.48
C PHE A 71 -29.37 -9.13 -1.79
N GLY A 72 -29.16 -9.06 -0.47
CA GLY A 72 -28.43 -10.09 0.28
C GLY A 72 -26.93 -10.16 -0.04
N LEU A 73 -26.37 -9.15 -0.73
CA LEU A 73 -24.92 -9.00 -0.94
C LEU A 73 -24.18 -8.56 0.34
N HIS A 74 -24.94 -8.33 1.42
CA HIS A 74 -24.47 -8.20 2.80
C HIS A 74 -25.34 -9.12 3.67
N SER A 75 -24.91 -10.37 3.89
CA SER A 75 -25.40 -11.09 5.06
C SER A 75 -24.57 -10.65 6.26
N ASP A 76 -25.25 -10.20 7.30
CA ASP A 76 -24.77 -10.10 8.69
C ASP A 76 -24.21 -8.76 9.20
N GLY A 77 -24.57 -7.61 8.61
CA GLY A 77 -24.31 -6.29 9.22
C GLY A 77 -22.85 -5.85 9.34
N THR A 78 -21.89 -6.76 9.12
CA THR A 78 -20.45 -6.49 9.02
C THR A 78 -20.04 -6.41 7.55
N VAL A 79 -19.57 -5.25 7.11
CA VAL A 79 -18.88 -5.10 5.83
C VAL A 79 -17.55 -5.86 5.92
N LYS A 80 -17.49 -7.08 5.38
CA LYS A 80 -16.24 -7.83 5.29
C LYS A 80 -15.28 -7.12 4.32
N ASN A 81 -14.05 -6.88 4.77
CA ASN A 81 -13.02 -6.25 3.95
C ASN A 81 -12.59 -7.17 2.79
N ALA A 82 -12.11 -6.59 1.69
CA ALA A 82 -11.86 -7.34 0.45
C ALA A 82 -10.81 -8.45 0.62
N MET A 83 -9.76 -8.25 1.42
CA MET A 83 -8.76 -9.29 1.69
C MET A 83 -9.34 -10.52 2.38
N VAL A 84 -10.31 -10.35 3.28
CA VAL A 84 -11.02 -11.47 3.92
C VAL A 84 -11.85 -12.23 2.89
N VAL A 85 -12.62 -11.51 2.08
CA VAL A 85 -13.43 -12.12 1.00
C VAL A 85 -12.53 -12.90 0.02
N LEU A 86 -11.41 -12.31 -0.39
CA LEU A 86 -10.48 -12.95 -1.32
C LEU A 86 -9.80 -14.20 -0.70
N THR A 87 -9.54 -14.21 0.60
CA THR A 87 -9.07 -15.42 1.30
C THR A 87 -10.17 -16.49 1.34
N GLU A 88 -11.41 -16.14 1.69
CA GLU A 88 -12.52 -17.10 1.76
C GLU A 88 -12.82 -17.76 0.40
N GLN A 89 -12.67 -17.03 -0.71
CA GLN A 89 -12.83 -17.60 -2.05
C GLN A 89 -11.80 -18.72 -2.36
N ALA A 90 -10.64 -18.71 -1.72
CA ALA A 90 -9.64 -19.79 -1.90
C ALA A 90 -10.15 -21.14 -1.40
N ASN A 91 -11.10 -21.18 -0.45
CA ASN A 91 -11.73 -22.42 0.01
C ASN A 91 -12.59 -23.09 -1.06
N VAL A 92 -13.06 -22.32 -2.06
CA VAL A 92 -13.94 -22.81 -3.14
C VAL A 92 -13.14 -23.10 -4.41
N TYR A 93 -12.24 -22.19 -4.79
CA TYR A 93 -11.52 -22.26 -6.07
C TYR A 93 -10.07 -22.74 -5.94
N GLY A 94 -9.58 -22.95 -4.71
CA GLY A 94 -8.20 -23.28 -4.41
C GLY A 94 -7.30 -22.05 -4.28
N ASN A 95 -6.03 -22.29 -3.93
CA ASN A 95 -5.06 -21.25 -3.59
C ASN A 95 -4.62 -20.37 -4.79
N VAL A 96 -4.92 -20.79 -6.02
CA VAL A 96 -4.71 -20.02 -7.26
C VAL A 96 -6.04 -19.96 -7.99
N TYR A 97 -6.65 -18.77 -8.04
CA TYR A 97 -7.94 -18.58 -8.70
C TYR A 97 -7.99 -17.24 -9.44
N SER A 98 -8.93 -17.10 -10.36
CA SER A 98 -9.09 -15.93 -11.22
C SER A 98 -10.32 -15.08 -10.90
N LEU A 99 -10.21 -13.80 -11.20
CA LEU A 99 -11.26 -12.79 -11.22
C LEU A 99 -11.08 -11.93 -12.47
N PHE A 100 -12.11 -11.18 -12.83
CA PHE A 100 -12.06 -10.22 -13.93
C PHE A 100 -12.40 -8.82 -13.44
N VAL A 101 -11.54 -7.85 -13.75
CA VAL A 101 -11.82 -6.41 -13.62
C VAL A 101 -12.19 -5.90 -15.01
N GLY A 102 -13.48 -5.84 -15.31
CA GLY A 102 -13.92 -5.65 -16.69
C GLY A 102 -13.46 -6.82 -17.59
N SER A 103 -12.64 -6.54 -18.60
CA SER A 103 -12.01 -7.58 -19.44
C SER A 103 -10.63 -8.04 -18.96
N GLN A 104 -10.05 -7.35 -17.98
CA GLN A 104 -8.71 -7.65 -17.48
C GLN A 104 -8.74 -8.87 -16.55
N LEU A 105 -7.96 -9.90 -16.89
CA LEU A 105 -7.76 -11.07 -16.04
C LEU A 105 -6.91 -10.69 -14.82
N MET A 106 -7.39 -11.09 -13.65
CA MET A 106 -6.72 -10.98 -12.36
C MET A 106 -6.61 -12.38 -11.75
N VAL A 107 -5.44 -12.73 -11.23
CA VAL A 107 -5.19 -13.99 -10.54
C VAL A 107 -4.75 -13.68 -9.11
N VAL A 108 -5.44 -14.30 -8.15
CA VAL A 108 -5.19 -14.15 -6.72
C VAL A 108 -4.38 -15.36 -6.25
N LEU A 109 -3.30 -15.08 -5.52
CA LEU A 109 -2.39 -16.09 -4.98
C LEU A 109 -2.53 -16.14 -3.46
N ASN A 110 -2.95 -17.27 -2.91
CA ASN A 110 -3.17 -17.47 -1.48
C ASN A 110 -2.20 -18.53 -0.91
N GLY A 111 -1.83 -18.36 0.35
CA GLY A 111 -0.91 -19.26 1.05
C GLY A 111 0.57 -19.05 0.70
N TYR A 112 1.45 -19.36 1.65
CA TYR A 112 2.88 -19.03 1.57
C TYR A 112 3.57 -19.67 0.36
N GLU A 113 3.33 -20.97 0.13
CA GLU A 113 4.00 -21.73 -0.94
C GLU A 113 3.69 -21.19 -2.33
N VAL A 114 2.45 -20.75 -2.58
CA VAL A 114 2.05 -20.18 -3.88
C VAL A 114 2.68 -18.80 -4.06
N VAL A 115 2.61 -17.96 -3.02
CA VAL A 115 3.19 -16.60 -3.06
C VAL A 115 4.71 -16.66 -3.22
N LYS A 116 5.40 -17.53 -2.48
CA LYS A 116 6.85 -17.76 -2.57
C LYS A 116 7.26 -18.23 -3.96
N ASP A 117 6.54 -19.20 -4.51
CA ASP A 117 6.84 -19.74 -5.82
C ASP A 117 6.69 -18.69 -6.94
N ALA A 118 5.64 -17.87 -6.88
CA ALA A 118 5.45 -16.77 -7.84
C ALA A 118 6.50 -15.66 -7.68
N LEU A 119 6.68 -15.13 -6.47
CA LEU A 119 7.47 -13.91 -6.26
C LEU A 119 8.98 -14.16 -6.18
N SER A 120 9.41 -15.36 -5.82
CA SER A 120 10.84 -15.72 -5.72
C SER A 120 11.28 -16.61 -6.89
N ASN A 121 10.69 -17.81 -7.04
CA ASN A 121 11.14 -18.79 -8.04
C ASN A 121 10.82 -18.33 -9.47
N HIS A 122 9.63 -17.74 -9.67
CA HIS A 122 9.17 -17.20 -10.96
C HIS A 122 9.29 -15.67 -11.04
N SER A 123 10.21 -15.09 -10.26
CA SER A 123 10.36 -13.64 -10.11
C SER A 123 10.58 -12.90 -11.43
N ARG A 124 11.21 -13.51 -12.45
CA ARG A 124 11.39 -12.89 -13.77
C ARG A 124 10.06 -12.61 -14.49
N VAL A 125 9.07 -13.48 -14.28
CA VAL A 125 7.75 -13.35 -14.92
C VAL A 125 6.84 -12.44 -14.09
N PHE A 126 6.83 -12.60 -12.77
CA PHE A 126 5.85 -11.94 -11.91
C PHE A 126 6.34 -10.65 -11.24
N SER A 127 7.53 -10.12 -11.56
CA SER A 127 8.00 -8.86 -10.97
C SER A 127 7.48 -7.59 -11.66
N ASP A 128 6.73 -7.69 -12.75
CA ASP A 128 6.27 -6.50 -13.48
C ASP A 128 5.08 -5.81 -12.79
N ARG A 129 4.74 -4.60 -13.25
CA ARG A 129 3.63 -3.80 -12.73
C ARG A 129 2.53 -3.60 -13.78
N PRO A 130 1.26 -3.69 -13.37
CA PRO A 130 0.14 -3.64 -14.30
C PRO A 130 0.01 -2.30 -15.02
N ASP A 131 -0.38 -2.37 -16.29
CA ASP A 131 -0.76 -1.22 -17.10
C ASP A 131 -2.28 -1.03 -17.06
N ILE A 132 -2.77 -0.52 -15.93
CA ILE A 132 -4.20 -0.25 -15.73
C ILE A 132 -4.47 1.26 -15.63
N PRO A 133 -5.64 1.74 -16.09
CA PRO A 133 -5.95 3.15 -16.19
C PRO A 133 -5.70 3.95 -14.90
N ALA A 134 -6.14 3.48 -13.74
CA ALA A 134 -5.96 4.21 -12.48
C ALA A 134 -4.48 4.46 -12.16
N ILE A 135 -3.65 3.42 -12.29
CA ILE A 135 -2.20 3.51 -12.05
C ILE A 135 -1.55 4.43 -13.09
N THR A 136 -1.89 4.27 -14.37
CA THR A 136 -1.29 5.05 -15.45
C THR A 136 -1.67 6.53 -15.36
N ILE A 137 -2.90 6.85 -14.95
CA ILE A 137 -3.34 8.24 -14.74
C ILE A 137 -2.53 8.87 -13.59
N MET A 138 -2.50 8.23 -12.43
CA MET A 138 -1.93 8.79 -11.18
C MET A 138 -0.40 8.81 -11.15
N THR A 139 0.27 7.81 -11.74
CA THR A 139 1.72 7.61 -11.57
C THR A 139 2.51 7.76 -12.86
N LYS A 140 1.83 7.84 -14.02
CA LYS A 140 2.44 7.72 -15.36
C LYS A 140 3.36 6.49 -15.51
N ARG A 141 3.20 5.48 -14.62
CA ARG A 141 4.07 4.30 -14.52
C ARG A 141 5.55 4.66 -14.32
N LYS A 142 5.82 5.76 -13.62
CA LYS A 142 7.14 6.21 -13.18
C LYS A 142 7.29 6.02 -11.66
N GLY A 143 8.45 6.35 -11.10
CA GLY A 143 8.76 6.11 -9.70
C GLY A 143 9.36 4.72 -9.42
N ILE A 144 9.14 4.19 -8.23
CA ILE A 144 9.68 2.91 -7.77
C ILE A 144 8.59 1.86 -7.57
N VAL A 145 7.40 2.26 -7.09
CA VAL A 145 6.34 1.36 -6.65
C VAL A 145 5.62 0.75 -7.84
N PHE A 146 5.10 1.58 -8.75
CA PHE A 146 4.30 1.16 -9.91
C PHE A 146 5.06 1.17 -11.25
N ALA A 147 6.35 1.51 -11.24
CA ALA A 147 7.17 1.47 -12.43
C ALA A 147 7.38 0.04 -12.97
N PRO A 148 7.33 -0.15 -14.32
CA PRO A 148 7.53 -1.44 -14.96
C PRO A 148 8.90 -2.05 -14.60
N TYR A 149 8.95 -3.38 -14.56
CA TYR A 149 10.20 -4.07 -14.27
C TYR A 149 11.15 -3.95 -15.47
N GLY A 150 12.32 -3.36 -15.25
CA GLY A 150 13.29 -3.19 -16.32
C GLY A 150 14.58 -2.51 -15.87
N PRO A 151 15.51 -2.26 -16.80
CA PRO A 151 16.79 -1.62 -16.51
C PRO A 151 16.64 -0.25 -15.83
N VAL A 152 15.71 0.58 -16.31
CA VAL A 152 15.42 1.90 -15.73
C VAL A 152 14.99 1.77 -14.28
N TRP A 153 13.98 0.96 -13.98
CA TRP A 153 13.52 0.75 -12.61
C TRP A 153 14.62 0.19 -11.71
N LYS A 154 15.43 -0.77 -12.19
CA LYS A 154 16.57 -1.31 -11.41
C LYS A 154 17.59 -0.24 -11.07
N LYS A 155 17.90 0.64 -12.04
CA LYS A 155 18.83 1.76 -11.84
C LYS A 155 18.28 2.75 -10.81
N GLN A 156 17.03 3.17 -10.99
CA GLN A 156 16.32 4.10 -10.10
C GLN A 156 16.24 3.56 -8.67
N ARG A 157 15.78 2.31 -8.50
CA ARG A 157 15.71 1.66 -7.18
C ARG A 157 17.09 1.53 -6.53
N LYS A 158 18.11 1.12 -7.28
CA LYS A 158 19.48 0.99 -6.76
C LYS A 158 20.01 2.34 -6.29
N PHE A 159 19.80 3.40 -7.09
CA PHE A 159 20.19 4.75 -6.74
C PHE A 159 19.49 5.21 -5.45
N CYS A 160 18.15 5.17 -5.39
CA CYS A 160 17.40 5.61 -4.21
C CYS A 160 17.82 4.83 -2.96
N HIS A 161 17.93 3.51 -3.03
CA HIS A 161 18.32 2.69 -1.88
C HIS A 161 19.75 3.01 -1.41
N ALA A 162 20.70 3.18 -2.33
CA ALA A 162 22.08 3.54 -1.99
C ALA A 162 22.15 4.93 -1.34
N THR A 163 21.44 5.91 -1.90
CA THR A 163 21.40 7.27 -1.40
C THR A 163 20.75 7.34 -0.02
N LEU A 164 19.58 6.71 0.17
CA LEU A 164 18.92 6.65 1.48
C LEU A 164 19.81 6.00 2.53
N ARG A 165 20.53 4.92 2.17
CA ARG A 165 21.49 4.27 3.08
C ARG A 165 22.67 5.18 3.44
N ASN A 166 23.07 6.11 2.57
CA ASN A 166 24.10 7.11 2.89
C ASN A 166 23.58 8.15 3.88
N PHE A 167 22.31 8.55 3.78
CA PHE A 167 21.67 9.47 4.73
C PHE A 167 21.19 8.80 6.03
N GLY A 168 21.44 7.50 6.20
CA GLY A 168 21.21 6.81 7.47
C GLY A 168 20.06 5.81 7.49
N LEU A 169 19.44 5.48 6.34
CA LEU A 169 18.44 4.41 6.27
C LEU A 169 19.00 3.11 6.88
N GLY A 170 18.36 2.67 7.97
CA GLY A 170 18.76 1.48 8.73
C GLY A 170 20.08 1.60 9.49
N ARG A 171 20.61 2.82 9.72
CA ARG A 171 21.83 3.07 10.48
C ARG A 171 21.52 3.85 11.76
N LEU A 172 22.37 3.66 12.78
CA LEU A 172 22.28 4.36 14.08
C LEU A 172 22.28 5.90 13.95
N SER A 173 22.86 6.46 12.88
CA SER A 173 22.87 7.91 12.63
C SER A 173 21.48 8.52 12.49
N LEU A 174 20.44 7.73 12.20
CA LEU A 174 19.06 8.19 12.08
C LEU A 174 18.29 8.16 13.41
N GLU A 175 18.79 7.45 14.44
CA GLU A 175 18.12 7.37 15.75
C GLU A 175 17.78 8.74 16.34
N PRO A 176 18.71 9.73 16.34
CA PRO A 176 18.41 11.03 16.93
C PRO A 176 17.25 11.75 16.24
N CYS A 177 17.04 11.52 14.94
CA CYS A 177 15.90 12.09 14.22
C CYS A 177 14.58 11.47 14.69
N ILE A 178 14.54 10.13 14.76
CA ILE A 178 13.36 9.37 15.21
C ILE A 178 13.03 9.72 16.66
N LEU A 179 14.02 9.68 17.55
CA LEU A 179 13.85 9.98 18.97
C LEU A 179 13.41 11.43 19.22
N ARG A 180 13.86 12.39 18.42
CA ARG A 180 13.39 13.79 18.50
C ARG A 180 11.91 13.90 18.13
N GLY A 181 11.48 13.22 17.06
CA GLY A 181 10.06 13.15 16.69
C GLY A 181 9.23 12.54 17.81
N LEU A 182 9.68 11.42 18.38
CA LEU A 182 9.01 10.74 19.50
C LEU A 182 9.00 11.58 20.77
N ALA A 183 10.04 12.36 21.06
CA ALA A 183 10.04 13.30 22.18
C ALA A 183 8.93 14.35 22.02
N SER A 184 8.75 14.90 20.81
CA SER A 184 7.63 15.81 20.51
C SER A 184 6.27 15.12 20.69
N VAL A 185 6.13 13.87 20.24
CA VAL A 185 4.91 13.08 20.44
C VAL A 185 4.61 12.89 21.92
N LYS A 186 5.61 12.53 22.72
CA LYS A 186 5.44 12.32 24.18
C LYS A 186 4.96 13.59 24.88
N THR A 187 5.59 14.72 24.59
CA THR A 187 5.19 16.02 25.17
C THR A 187 3.77 16.41 24.78
N GLU A 188 3.42 16.31 23.50
CA GLU A 188 2.09 16.70 23.02
C GLU A 188 0.99 15.75 23.47
N LEU A 189 1.26 14.44 23.55
CA LEU A 189 0.30 13.48 24.09
C LEU A 189 -0.04 13.79 25.54
N MET A 190 0.94 14.13 26.38
CA MET A 190 0.67 14.53 27.77
C MET A 190 -0.18 15.81 27.82
N ARG A 191 0.20 16.84 27.06
CA ARG A 191 -0.54 18.12 27.01
C ARG A 191 -1.99 17.93 26.58
N LEU A 192 -2.23 17.13 25.54
CA LEU A 192 -3.58 16.85 25.04
C LEU A 192 -4.39 15.95 25.98
N ASN A 193 -3.74 15.00 26.65
CA ASN A 193 -4.37 14.14 27.63
C ASN A 193 -4.81 14.93 28.88
N GLU A 194 -4.00 15.89 29.35
CA GLU A 194 -4.40 16.83 30.41
C GLU A 194 -5.62 17.67 30.02
N GLY A 195 -5.67 18.16 28.78
CA GLY A 195 -6.79 18.97 28.29
C GLY A 195 -8.08 18.17 28.04
N SER A 196 -7.96 16.89 27.66
CA SER A 196 -9.11 16.03 27.31
C SER A 196 -9.62 15.20 28.49
N GLY A 197 -8.80 15.03 29.54
CA GLY A 197 -9.13 14.26 30.74
C GLY A 197 -9.55 12.83 30.39
N ALA A 198 -10.71 12.41 30.91
CA ALA A 198 -11.22 11.05 30.73
C ALA A 198 -11.64 10.71 29.29
N ALA A 199 -11.77 11.68 28.38
CA ALA A 199 -12.12 11.42 26.99
C ALA A 199 -10.96 10.81 26.17
N GLY A 200 -9.72 10.93 26.66
CA GLY A 200 -8.51 10.49 25.97
C GLY A 200 -8.15 11.36 24.75
N VAL A 201 -7.11 10.96 24.04
CA VAL A 201 -6.56 11.66 22.87
C VAL A 201 -6.41 10.69 21.70
N ASP A 202 -6.67 11.16 20.47
CA ASP A 202 -6.35 10.41 19.25
C ASP A 202 -4.83 10.53 18.95
N PRO A 203 -4.06 9.43 19.00
CA PRO A 203 -2.62 9.48 18.75
C PRO A 203 -2.27 9.64 17.26
N ALA A 204 -3.20 9.39 16.33
CA ALA A 204 -2.91 9.29 14.90
C ALA A 204 -2.25 10.53 14.30
N PRO A 205 -2.71 11.78 14.55
CA PRO A 205 -2.09 12.96 13.94
C PRO A 205 -0.64 13.17 14.36
N LEU A 206 -0.31 12.91 15.64
CA LEU A 206 1.03 13.08 16.18
C LEU A 206 1.98 11.99 15.66
N ILE A 207 1.54 10.73 15.67
CA ILE A 207 2.33 9.59 15.17
C ILE A 207 2.59 9.74 13.67
N ARG A 208 1.55 10.09 12.88
CA ARG A 208 1.69 10.33 11.43
C ARG A 208 2.70 11.45 11.14
N ASN A 209 2.64 12.56 11.87
CA ASN A 209 3.59 13.66 11.70
C ASN A 209 5.03 13.23 12.03
N ALA A 210 5.24 12.56 13.17
CA ALA A 210 6.57 12.14 13.61
C ALA A 210 7.23 11.18 12.62
N VAL A 211 6.51 10.15 12.17
CA VAL A 211 6.97 9.19 11.15
C VAL A 211 7.23 9.90 9.82
N SER A 212 6.31 10.78 9.39
CA SER A 212 6.49 11.53 8.14
C SER A 212 7.76 12.37 8.15
N ASN A 213 8.09 12.98 9.30
CA ASN A 213 9.30 13.79 9.43
C ASN A 213 10.59 12.98 9.29
N VAL A 214 10.60 11.70 9.68
CA VAL A 214 11.76 10.82 9.48
C VAL A 214 12.01 10.66 7.98
N ILE A 215 11.01 10.23 7.21
CA ILE A 215 11.18 10.06 5.77
C ILE A 215 11.40 11.40 5.04
N CYS A 216 10.74 12.49 5.44
CA CYS A 216 10.96 13.83 4.89
C CYS A 216 12.39 14.32 5.14
N SER A 217 13.00 14.01 6.29
CA SER A 217 14.40 14.39 6.53
C SER A 217 15.37 13.69 5.58
N LEU A 218 15.09 12.43 5.22
CA LEU A 218 15.92 11.65 4.29
C LEU A 218 15.74 12.09 2.84
N ILE A 219 14.50 12.40 2.43
CA ILE A 219 14.20 12.66 1.02
C ILE A 219 14.16 14.15 0.67
N LEU A 220 13.87 15.04 1.63
CA LEU A 220 13.66 16.49 1.43
C LEU A 220 14.55 17.37 2.33
N GLY A 221 15.38 16.77 3.20
CA GLY A 221 16.26 17.54 4.09
C GLY A 221 15.52 18.41 5.12
N GLN A 222 14.22 18.20 5.33
CA GLN A 222 13.36 19.07 6.16
C GLN A 222 12.40 18.27 7.06
N SER A 223 11.94 18.93 8.11
CA SER A 223 10.91 18.42 9.03
C SER A 223 9.84 19.50 9.25
N PHE A 224 8.59 19.08 9.41
CA PHE A 224 7.42 19.94 9.53
C PHE A 224 6.86 19.88 10.96
N HIS A 225 6.50 21.04 11.50
CA HIS A 225 5.90 21.12 12.83
C HIS A 225 4.55 20.39 12.84
N HIS A 226 4.20 19.73 13.95
CA HIS A 226 2.96 18.96 14.05
C HIS A 226 1.70 19.83 13.95
N GLU A 227 1.81 21.14 14.25
CA GLU A 227 0.70 22.10 14.08
C GLU A 227 0.57 22.66 12.67
N ASP A 228 1.53 22.40 11.77
CA ASP A 228 1.47 22.84 10.38
C ASP A 228 0.19 22.30 9.72
N ARG A 229 -0.74 23.21 9.42
CA ARG A 229 -2.04 22.87 8.84
C ARG A 229 -1.91 22.36 7.42
N GLN A 230 -0.97 22.89 6.64
CA GLN A 230 -0.77 22.45 5.26
C GLN A 230 -0.23 21.02 5.25
N PHE A 231 0.75 20.74 6.10
CA PHE A 231 1.33 19.41 6.19
C PHE A 231 0.33 18.39 6.75
N ARG A 232 -0.41 18.71 7.83
CA ARG A 232 -1.46 17.81 8.34
C ARG A 232 -2.52 17.49 7.30
N ASN A 233 -3.03 18.50 6.60
CA ASN A 233 -4.00 18.30 5.53
C ASN A 233 -3.43 17.41 4.41
N MET A 234 -2.14 17.53 4.08
CA MET A 234 -1.48 16.63 3.14
C MET A 234 -1.50 15.17 3.62
N LEU A 235 -1.17 14.92 4.88
CA LEU A 235 -1.18 13.57 5.46
C LEU A 235 -2.59 12.96 5.46
N ASP A 236 -3.61 13.76 5.78
CA ASP A 236 -5.01 13.32 5.75
C ASP A 236 -5.48 13.00 4.33
N LEU A 237 -5.10 13.82 3.35
CA LEU A 237 -5.37 13.56 1.93
C LEU A 237 -4.69 12.29 1.43
N MET A 238 -3.46 12.01 1.87
CA MET A 238 -2.74 10.78 1.53
C MET A 238 -3.42 9.53 2.09
N ASP A 239 -3.76 9.52 3.39
CA ASP A 239 -4.50 8.43 4.05
C ASP A 239 -5.84 8.19 3.32
N ARG A 240 -6.57 9.27 3.02
CA ARG A 240 -7.83 9.18 2.31
C ARG A 240 -7.68 8.66 0.89
N GLY A 241 -6.65 9.11 0.18
CA GLY A 241 -6.32 8.64 -1.17
C GLY A 241 -6.09 7.13 -1.20
N LEU A 242 -5.34 6.60 -0.23
CA LEU A 242 -5.06 5.16 -0.14
C LEU A 242 -6.32 4.35 0.18
N GLU A 243 -7.21 4.87 1.03
CA GLU A 243 -8.50 4.24 1.35
C GLU A 243 -9.39 4.08 0.11
N ILE A 244 -9.54 5.16 -0.68
CA ILE A 244 -10.50 5.17 -1.80
C ILE A 244 -10.00 4.42 -3.04
N CYS A 245 -8.68 4.18 -3.19
CA CYS A 245 -8.11 3.57 -4.39
C CYS A 245 -8.65 2.16 -4.71
N VAL A 246 -8.95 1.35 -3.67
CA VAL A 246 -9.34 -0.06 -3.85
C VAL A 246 -10.67 -0.43 -3.21
N ASN A 247 -11.15 0.35 -2.24
CA ASN A 247 -12.37 0.06 -1.49
C ASN A 247 -13.53 1.00 -1.84
N SER A 248 -13.49 1.62 -3.02
CA SER A 248 -14.52 2.56 -3.47
C SER A 248 -14.88 2.37 -4.95
N PRO A 249 -15.94 3.03 -5.44
CA PRO A 249 -16.25 3.07 -6.87
C PRO A 249 -15.10 3.59 -7.76
N ALA A 250 -14.02 4.16 -7.20
CA ALA A 250 -12.81 4.51 -7.94
C ALA A 250 -12.19 3.33 -8.69
N VAL A 251 -12.37 2.08 -8.23
CA VAL A 251 -11.92 0.87 -8.95
C VAL A 251 -12.51 0.79 -10.37
N LEU A 252 -13.70 1.37 -10.58
CA LEU A 252 -14.34 1.41 -11.88
C LEU A 252 -13.58 2.26 -12.91
N ILE A 253 -12.64 3.12 -12.51
CA ILE A 253 -11.73 3.82 -13.44
C ILE A 253 -10.96 2.81 -14.30
N ASN A 254 -10.64 1.63 -13.74
CA ASN A 254 -9.93 0.58 -14.48
C ASN A 254 -10.79 -0.07 -15.57
N ILE A 255 -12.11 0.08 -15.50
CA ILE A 255 -13.07 -0.43 -16.49
C ILE A 255 -13.48 0.69 -17.44
N PHE A 256 -13.81 1.86 -16.88
CA PHE A 256 -14.25 3.06 -17.59
C PHE A 256 -13.36 4.25 -17.20
N PRO A 257 -12.24 4.48 -17.92
CA PRO A 257 -11.27 5.52 -17.56
C PRO A 257 -11.86 6.93 -17.49
N LEU A 258 -12.91 7.21 -18.27
CA LEU A 258 -13.59 8.51 -18.28
C LEU A 258 -14.20 8.90 -16.93
N LEU A 259 -14.51 7.92 -16.07
CA LEU A 259 -15.01 8.18 -14.72
C LEU A 259 -14.03 9.01 -13.90
N TYR A 260 -12.72 8.89 -14.17
CA TYR A 260 -11.70 9.70 -13.50
C TYR A 260 -11.95 11.20 -13.67
N TYR A 261 -12.60 11.67 -14.75
CA TYR A 261 -12.84 13.10 -15.00
C TYR A 261 -14.18 13.61 -14.46
N PHE A 262 -15.01 12.75 -13.86
CA PHE A 262 -16.34 13.14 -13.42
C PHE A 262 -16.30 14.09 -12.22
N PRO A 263 -17.10 15.18 -12.20
CA PRO A 263 -16.97 16.26 -11.20
C PRO A 263 -17.66 15.95 -9.86
N PHE A 264 -17.95 14.69 -9.55
CA PHE A 264 -18.70 14.31 -8.35
C PHE A 264 -18.14 13.04 -7.68
N GLY A 265 -18.50 12.86 -6.40
CA GLY A 265 -18.17 11.69 -5.60
C GLY A 265 -16.67 11.43 -5.47
N VAL A 266 -16.34 10.15 -5.31
CA VAL A 266 -14.95 9.68 -5.11
C VAL A 266 -14.01 10.03 -6.27
N PHE A 267 -14.54 10.25 -7.48
CA PHE A 267 -13.72 10.62 -8.63
C PHE A 267 -13.20 12.05 -8.51
N LYS A 268 -14.04 13.00 -8.08
CA LYS A 268 -13.61 14.37 -7.78
C LYS A 268 -12.61 14.38 -6.62
N GLU A 269 -12.92 13.65 -5.57
CA GLU A 269 -12.07 13.51 -4.39
C GLU A 269 -10.67 13.00 -4.75
N LEU A 270 -10.57 11.93 -5.55
CA LEU A 270 -9.30 11.39 -6.02
C LEU A 270 -8.48 12.42 -6.82
N ARG A 271 -9.12 13.18 -7.71
CA ARG A 271 -8.45 14.25 -8.47
C ARG A 271 -7.96 15.40 -7.59
N GLN A 272 -8.70 15.73 -6.53
CA GLN A 272 -8.30 16.76 -5.58
C GLN A 272 -7.06 16.31 -4.79
N VAL A 273 -7.08 15.08 -4.27
CA VAL A 273 -5.93 14.47 -3.58
C VAL A 273 -4.69 14.48 -4.48
N GLU A 274 -4.83 14.02 -5.73
CA GLU A 274 -3.72 14.02 -6.70
C GLU A 274 -3.19 15.44 -6.98
N GLY A 275 -4.09 16.40 -7.18
CA GLY A 275 -3.73 17.80 -7.45
C GLY A 275 -2.97 18.45 -6.30
N ASP A 276 -3.44 18.27 -5.06
CA ASP A 276 -2.84 18.87 -3.88
C ASP A 276 -1.45 18.29 -3.59
N ILE A 277 -1.32 16.95 -3.66
CA ILE A 277 -0.02 16.27 -3.55
C ILE A 277 0.94 16.79 -4.64
N THR A 278 0.45 16.93 -5.88
CA THR A 278 1.25 17.42 -7.00
C THR A 278 1.79 18.84 -6.73
N VAL A 279 0.94 19.74 -6.25
CA VAL A 279 1.33 21.12 -5.92
C VAL A 279 2.40 21.14 -4.84
N PHE A 280 2.23 20.34 -3.79
CA PHE A 280 3.21 20.24 -2.70
C PHE A 280 4.56 19.73 -3.19
N LEU A 281 4.59 18.59 -3.88
CA LEU A 281 5.84 17.99 -4.36
C LEU A 281 6.57 18.89 -5.36
N LYS A 282 5.84 19.55 -6.27
CA LYS A 282 6.45 20.50 -7.22
C LYS A 282 7.07 21.71 -6.52
N ARG A 283 6.42 22.24 -5.46
CA ARG A 283 6.99 23.32 -4.65
C ARG A 283 8.28 22.88 -3.98
N VAL A 284 8.30 21.67 -3.43
CA VAL A 284 9.49 21.10 -2.79
C VAL A 284 10.64 20.96 -3.79
N ILE A 285 10.40 20.40 -4.98
CA ILE A 285 11.41 20.26 -6.04
C ILE A 285 11.94 21.64 -6.48
N ALA A 286 11.05 22.61 -6.69
CA ALA A 286 11.44 23.97 -7.06
C ALA A 286 12.38 24.60 -6.01
N ASN A 287 12.04 24.49 -4.73
CA ASN A 287 12.88 25.01 -3.64
C ASN A 287 14.26 24.34 -3.59
N HIS A 288 14.34 23.03 -3.84
CA HIS A 288 15.64 22.34 -3.91
C HIS A 288 16.45 22.82 -5.09
N ARG A 289 15.82 23.01 -6.26
CA ARG A 289 16.49 23.53 -7.46
C ARG A 289 17.07 24.94 -7.25
N GLU A 290 16.36 25.80 -6.55
CA GLU A 290 16.82 27.17 -6.24
C GLU A 290 17.99 27.18 -5.25
N THR A 291 18.02 26.24 -4.31
CA THR A 291 19.03 26.18 -3.23
C THR A 291 20.10 25.11 -3.46
N PHE A 292 20.12 24.50 -4.65
CA PHE A 292 20.96 23.35 -4.94
C PHE A 292 22.45 23.72 -4.94
N ASN A 293 23.23 22.97 -4.16
CA ASN A 293 24.69 23.05 -4.15
C ASN A 293 25.28 21.67 -4.50
N PRO A 294 25.94 21.50 -5.65
CA PRO A 294 26.46 20.19 -6.08
C PRO A 294 27.58 19.64 -5.17
N ASP A 295 28.28 20.50 -4.43
CA ASP A 295 29.35 20.12 -3.52
C ASP A 295 28.81 19.61 -2.17
N HIS A 296 27.59 20.02 -1.80
CA HIS A 296 26.98 19.73 -0.50
C HIS A 296 25.51 19.28 -0.64
N PRO A 297 25.25 18.11 -1.26
CA PRO A 297 23.90 17.59 -1.39
C PRO A 297 23.32 17.22 -0.02
N ARG A 298 22.13 17.73 0.29
CA ARG A 298 21.51 17.62 1.63
C ARG A 298 20.69 16.35 1.84
N ASP A 299 20.12 15.82 0.76
CA ASP A 299 19.10 14.76 0.79
C ASP A 299 19.01 14.01 -0.56
N LEU A 300 18.02 13.13 -0.69
CA LEU A 300 17.76 12.39 -1.91
C LEU A 300 17.50 13.30 -3.13
N VAL A 301 16.77 14.40 -2.97
CA VAL A 301 16.43 15.31 -4.07
C VAL A 301 17.71 15.93 -4.62
N ASP A 302 18.55 16.51 -3.76
CA ASP A 302 19.82 17.10 -4.18
C ASP A 302 20.76 16.06 -4.82
N MET A 303 20.84 14.86 -4.24
CA MET A 303 21.64 13.78 -4.84
C MET A 303 21.13 13.39 -6.22
N TYR A 304 19.81 13.38 -6.43
CA TYR A 304 19.21 13.08 -7.72
C TYR A 304 19.46 14.20 -8.74
N LEU A 305 19.32 15.46 -8.33
CA LEU A 305 19.66 16.63 -9.16
C LEU A 305 21.13 16.61 -9.58
N LYS A 306 22.03 16.21 -8.67
CA LYS A 306 23.44 15.99 -8.97
C LYS A 306 23.64 14.89 -10.00
N GLU A 307 23.02 13.73 -9.82
CA GLU A 307 23.11 12.60 -10.76
C GLU A 307 22.62 12.98 -12.17
N MET A 308 21.51 13.73 -12.26
CA MET A 308 20.98 14.29 -13.51
C MET A 308 21.98 15.22 -14.22
N SER A 309 22.82 15.94 -13.47
CA SER A 309 23.82 16.86 -14.04
C SER A 309 25.10 16.17 -14.51
N VAL A 310 25.43 15.00 -13.95
CA VAL A 310 26.70 14.30 -14.19
C VAL A 310 26.59 13.29 -15.32
N GLN A 311 25.43 12.65 -15.50
CA GLN A 311 25.24 11.61 -16.51
C GLN A 311 24.39 12.12 -17.67
N GLU A 312 24.84 11.91 -18.91
CA GLU A 312 24.00 12.01 -20.12
C GLU A 312 22.97 10.85 -20.23
N ASP A 313 22.64 10.20 -19.10
CA ASP A 313 21.66 9.14 -19.08
C ASP A 313 20.24 9.70 -19.07
N SER A 314 19.54 9.51 -20.20
CA SER A 314 18.12 9.84 -20.39
C SER A 314 17.15 9.25 -19.34
N SER A 315 17.60 8.31 -18.49
CA SER A 315 16.75 7.67 -17.48
C SER A 315 16.53 8.51 -16.21
N PHE A 316 17.37 9.49 -15.91
CA PHE A 316 17.21 10.41 -14.77
C PHE A 316 16.58 11.72 -15.24
N THR A 317 15.30 11.92 -14.89
CA THR A 317 14.58 13.15 -15.22
C THR A 317 13.88 13.71 -13.99
N GLU A 318 13.64 15.03 -13.98
CA GLU A 318 12.90 15.71 -12.90
C GLU A 318 11.47 15.19 -12.79
N ASP A 319 10.84 14.86 -13.92
CA ASP A 319 9.52 14.23 -13.93
C ASP A 319 9.54 12.85 -13.27
N TYR A 320 10.60 12.07 -13.45
CA TYR A 320 10.74 10.79 -12.74
C TYR A 320 11.02 10.98 -11.24
N LEU A 321 11.82 12.00 -10.89
CA LEU A 321 12.09 12.38 -9.50
C LEU A 321 10.80 12.73 -8.74
N PHE A 322 9.88 13.44 -9.37
CA PHE A 322 8.57 13.75 -8.80
C PHE A 322 7.84 12.50 -8.30
N TYR A 323 7.76 11.45 -9.12
CA TYR A 323 7.12 10.19 -8.72
C TYR A 323 7.93 9.42 -7.67
N ILE A 324 9.27 9.49 -7.71
CA ILE A 324 10.11 8.89 -6.66
C ILE A 324 9.83 9.52 -5.30
N ILE A 325 9.80 10.85 -5.20
CA ILE A 325 9.56 11.55 -3.93
C ILE A 325 8.15 11.21 -3.42
N GLY A 326 7.14 11.23 -4.30
CA GLY A 326 5.78 10.85 -3.94
C GLY A 326 5.69 9.41 -3.43
N ASP A 327 6.30 8.46 -4.13
CA ASP A 327 6.32 7.05 -3.74
C ASP A 327 6.96 6.85 -2.36
N LEU A 328 8.13 7.46 -2.11
CA LEU A 328 8.85 7.30 -0.84
C LEU A 328 8.14 7.98 0.31
N PHE A 329 7.58 9.17 0.08
CA PHE A 329 6.84 9.92 1.09
C PHE A 329 5.57 9.15 1.51
N ILE A 330 4.74 8.74 0.55
CA ILE A 330 3.50 8.01 0.84
C ILE A 330 3.80 6.66 1.50
N ALA A 331 4.72 5.88 0.93
CA ALA A 331 5.04 4.55 1.44
C ALA A 331 5.67 4.59 2.85
N GLY A 332 6.62 5.50 3.08
CA GLY A 332 7.30 5.63 4.37
C GLY A 332 6.40 6.15 5.49
N THR A 333 5.48 7.06 5.14
CA THR A 333 4.55 7.64 6.11
C THR A 333 3.42 6.68 6.50
N ASP A 334 2.62 6.24 5.53
CA ASP A 334 1.33 5.62 5.83
C ASP A 334 1.51 4.23 6.46
N THR A 335 2.42 3.42 5.89
CA THR A 335 2.65 2.04 6.35
C THR A 335 3.22 1.99 7.76
N THR A 336 4.20 2.84 8.07
CA THR A 336 4.85 2.88 9.39
C THR A 336 3.91 3.48 10.42
N ALA A 337 3.22 4.59 10.12
CA ALA A 337 2.29 5.21 11.07
C ALA A 337 1.13 4.27 11.41
N ASN A 338 0.51 3.63 10.42
CA ASN A 338 -0.57 2.67 10.66
C ASN A 338 -0.08 1.46 11.46
N SER A 339 1.16 1.00 11.24
CA SER A 339 1.75 -0.09 12.03
C SER A 339 1.96 0.30 13.50
N VAL A 340 2.49 1.50 13.79
CA VAL A 340 2.60 2.00 15.18
C VAL A 340 1.23 2.12 15.83
N LEU A 341 0.23 2.66 15.12
CA LEU A 341 -1.13 2.79 15.64
C LEU A 341 -1.77 1.43 15.92
N TRP A 342 -1.61 0.45 15.03
CA TRP A 342 -2.04 -0.93 15.32
C TRP A 342 -1.38 -1.47 16.58
N ILE A 343 -0.06 -1.30 16.74
CA ILE A 343 0.64 -1.79 17.93
C ILE A 343 0.09 -1.14 19.20
N LEU A 344 -0.09 0.19 19.20
CA LEU A 344 -0.69 0.89 20.34
C LEU A 344 -2.11 0.39 20.64
N LEU A 345 -2.93 0.13 19.62
CA LEU A 345 -4.27 -0.43 19.80
C LEU A 345 -4.24 -1.82 20.44
N TYR A 346 -3.35 -2.72 19.98
CA TYR A 346 -3.18 -4.04 20.61
C TYR A 346 -2.66 -3.93 22.05
N MET A 347 -1.76 -3.00 22.36
CA MET A 347 -1.29 -2.78 23.73
C MET A 347 -2.41 -2.31 24.66
N VAL A 348 -3.31 -1.49 24.15
CA VAL A 348 -4.47 -1.00 24.89
C VAL A 348 -5.52 -2.11 25.12
N LEU A 349 -5.71 -2.99 24.14
CA LEU A 349 -6.65 -4.12 24.23
C LEU A 349 -6.11 -5.33 25.00
N HIS A 350 -4.79 -5.43 25.15
CA HIS A 350 -4.11 -6.51 25.88
C HIS A 350 -3.19 -5.94 26.98
N PRO A 351 -3.75 -5.44 28.09
CA PRO A 351 -2.98 -4.81 29.17
C PRO A 351 -1.92 -5.72 29.78
N ASP A 352 -2.15 -7.03 29.82
CA ASP A 352 -1.22 -8.04 30.30
C ASP A 352 0.04 -8.16 29.43
N ILE A 353 -0.14 -8.08 28.10
CA ILE A 353 0.99 -8.04 27.16
C ILE A 353 1.73 -6.70 27.28
N GLN A 354 1.00 -5.59 27.42
CA GLN A 354 1.59 -4.28 27.65
C GLN A 354 2.46 -4.27 28.92
N ASP A 355 1.97 -4.87 30.02
CA ASP A 355 2.70 -4.99 31.29
C ASP A 355 3.98 -5.82 31.14
N ARG A 356 3.94 -6.91 30.37
CA ARG A 356 5.13 -7.74 30.09
C ARG A 356 6.16 -7.01 29.24
N VAL A 357 5.73 -6.30 28.20
CA VAL A 357 6.64 -5.45 27.39
C VAL A 357 7.28 -4.38 28.26
N GLN A 358 6.50 -3.71 29.10
CA GLN A 358 7.00 -2.69 30.01
C GLN A 358 7.99 -3.25 31.04
N ALA A 359 7.73 -4.43 31.60
CA ALA A 359 8.64 -5.09 32.52
C ALA A 359 10.00 -5.43 31.86
N GLU A 360 9.98 -5.96 30.63
CA GLU A 360 11.21 -6.25 29.86
C GLU A 360 12.00 -4.95 29.57
N ILE A 361 11.30 -3.89 29.16
CA ILE A 361 11.89 -2.57 28.93
C ILE A 361 12.54 -2.03 30.20
N ASP A 362 11.85 -2.10 31.35
CA ASP A 362 12.36 -1.59 32.61
C ASP A 362 13.58 -2.38 33.09
N GLU A 363 13.60 -3.70 32.90
CA GLU A 363 14.74 -4.56 33.26
C GLU A 363 16.01 -4.22 32.48
N VAL A 364 15.87 -3.99 31.17
CA VAL A 364 17.02 -3.79 30.26
C VAL A 364 17.47 -2.32 30.21
N LEU A 365 16.53 -1.39 30.15
CA LEU A 365 16.80 0.03 29.90
C LEU A 365 16.72 0.87 31.18
N GLY A 366 16.03 0.36 32.21
CA GLY A 366 15.61 1.17 33.34
C GLY A 366 14.68 2.32 32.93
N THR A 367 14.56 3.29 33.82
CA THR A 367 13.65 4.44 33.63
C THR A 367 14.34 5.69 33.08
N HIS A 368 15.68 5.75 33.06
CA HIS A 368 16.43 6.99 32.81
C HIS A 368 17.08 7.12 31.43
N ARG A 369 17.23 6.02 30.67
CA ARG A 369 17.89 6.03 29.35
C ARG A 369 16.86 5.92 28.22
N ASP A 370 17.08 6.66 27.14
CA ASP A 370 16.29 6.50 25.91
C ASP A 370 16.66 5.19 25.17
N PRO A 371 15.70 4.56 24.46
CA PRO A 371 15.97 3.34 23.71
C PRO A 371 16.87 3.59 22.49
N SER A 372 17.71 2.60 22.15
CA SER A 372 18.53 2.57 20.94
C SER A 372 18.36 1.23 20.22
N MET A 373 18.64 1.17 18.91
CA MET A 373 18.62 -0.07 18.15
C MET A 373 19.64 -1.10 18.65
N THR A 374 20.65 -0.69 19.42
CA THR A 374 21.57 -1.61 20.08
C THR A 374 20.88 -2.46 21.15
N ASP A 375 19.77 -1.98 21.70
CA ASP A 375 19.01 -2.67 22.75
C ASP A 375 18.09 -3.75 22.19
N LYS A 376 17.86 -3.74 20.88
CA LYS A 376 16.92 -4.63 20.19
C LYS A 376 17.17 -6.11 20.46
N GLY A 377 18.44 -6.53 20.47
CA GLY A 377 18.80 -7.93 20.76
C GLY A 377 18.52 -8.38 22.20
N SER A 378 18.31 -7.43 23.11
CA SER A 378 18.02 -7.67 24.53
C SER A 378 16.53 -7.50 24.86
N LEU A 379 15.69 -7.16 23.87
CA LEU A 379 14.23 -6.96 24.04
C LEU A 379 13.43 -7.93 23.16
N PRO A 380 13.64 -9.26 23.28
CA PRO A 380 13.03 -10.26 22.40
C PRO A 380 11.50 -10.30 22.51
N PHE A 381 10.92 -10.13 23.71
CA PHE A 381 9.46 -10.12 23.87
C PHE A 381 8.81 -8.88 23.26
N THR A 382 9.48 -7.72 23.37
CA THR A 382 9.07 -6.49 22.69
C THR A 382 9.12 -6.67 21.17
N GLU A 383 10.19 -7.25 20.61
CA GLU A 383 10.27 -7.52 19.17
C GLU A 383 9.23 -8.53 18.70
N ALA A 384 9.04 -9.62 19.44
CA ALA A 384 8.02 -10.63 19.19
C ALA A 384 6.60 -10.03 19.17
N THR A 385 6.34 -9.07 20.08
CA THR A 385 5.06 -8.34 20.14
C THR A 385 4.84 -7.50 18.89
N ILE A 386 5.86 -6.76 18.43
CA ILE A 386 5.79 -5.97 17.19
C ILE A 386 5.53 -6.90 15.99
N MET A 387 6.25 -8.03 15.92
CA MET A 387 6.11 -9.00 14.84
C MET A 387 4.71 -9.63 14.80
N GLU A 388 4.13 -9.96 15.95
CA GLU A 388 2.79 -10.54 16.01
C GLU A 388 1.70 -9.54 15.59
N VAL A 389 1.82 -8.26 15.96
CA VAL A 389 0.91 -7.25 15.42
C VAL A 389 1.08 -7.11 13.91
N GLN A 390 2.31 -7.08 13.40
CA GLN A 390 2.58 -7.04 11.96
C GLN A 390 1.99 -8.24 11.21
N ARG A 391 2.01 -9.44 11.81
CA ARG A 391 1.39 -10.64 11.25
C ARG A 391 -0.12 -10.50 11.18
N LEU A 392 -0.76 -10.01 12.25
CA LEU A 392 -2.22 -9.91 12.31
C LEU A 392 -2.78 -8.79 11.42
N THR A 393 -2.07 -7.68 11.27
CA THR A 393 -2.62 -6.49 10.60
C THR A 393 -2.00 -6.19 9.25
N VAL A 394 -0.83 -6.76 8.93
CA VAL A 394 -0.11 -6.69 7.64
C VAL A 394 -0.37 -5.38 6.88
N ALA A 395 0.53 -4.40 6.99
CA ALA A 395 0.30 -3.04 6.47
C ALA A 395 -0.27 -2.97 5.03
N VAL A 396 0.13 -3.90 4.14
CA VAL A 396 -0.38 -4.02 2.77
C VAL A 396 -0.93 -5.45 2.54
N PRO A 397 -2.18 -5.75 2.96
CA PRO A 397 -2.69 -7.13 3.05
C PRO A 397 -2.71 -7.91 1.72
N LEU A 398 -2.91 -7.21 0.59
CA LEU A 398 -2.96 -7.81 -0.76
C LEU A 398 -1.68 -7.54 -1.58
N ALA A 399 -0.60 -7.16 -0.91
CA ALA A 399 0.62 -6.63 -1.53
C ALA A 399 0.32 -5.49 -2.54
N ILE A 400 1.36 -4.98 -3.19
CA ILE A 400 1.18 -4.10 -4.36
C ILE A 400 0.99 -5.00 -5.60
N PRO A 401 -0.05 -4.80 -6.42
CA PRO A 401 -0.31 -5.69 -7.54
C PRO A 401 0.88 -5.86 -8.50
N HIS A 402 1.04 -7.09 -8.96
CA HIS A 402 2.05 -7.53 -9.90
C HIS A 402 1.43 -7.79 -11.27
N MET A 403 2.25 -7.98 -12.30
CA MET A 403 1.80 -8.37 -13.63
C MET A 403 2.71 -9.46 -14.20
N ALA A 404 2.11 -10.43 -14.88
CA ALA A 404 2.85 -11.42 -15.66
C ALA A 404 3.47 -10.76 -16.92
N SER A 405 4.80 -10.70 -16.99
CA SER A 405 5.52 -10.08 -18.12
C SER A 405 5.51 -10.93 -19.40
N SER A 406 5.23 -12.23 -19.27
CA SER A 406 5.09 -13.21 -20.34
C SER A 406 4.03 -14.24 -19.99
N THR A 407 3.44 -14.89 -21.00
CA THR A 407 2.59 -16.06 -20.78
C THR A 407 3.44 -17.19 -20.18
N THR A 408 2.96 -17.82 -19.11
CA THR A 408 3.66 -18.91 -18.42
C THR A 408 2.68 -19.94 -17.91
N GLU A 409 3.15 -21.19 -17.79
CA GLU A 409 2.48 -22.18 -16.95
C GLU A 409 2.85 -21.93 -15.49
N PHE A 410 1.87 -21.94 -14.60
CA PHE A 410 2.08 -21.79 -13.16
C PHE A 410 1.09 -22.69 -12.42
N ARG A 411 1.63 -23.66 -11.67
CA ARG A 411 0.86 -24.64 -10.89
C ARG A 411 -0.27 -25.32 -11.68
N GLY A 412 0.02 -25.68 -12.94
CA GLY A 412 -0.90 -26.39 -13.83
C GLY A 412 -1.89 -25.50 -14.59
N TYR A 413 -1.80 -24.18 -14.42
CA TYR A 413 -2.63 -23.21 -15.13
C TYR A 413 -1.81 -22.36 -16.10
N THR A 414 -2.44 -22.00 -17.20
CA THR A 414 -1.90 -21.01 -18.13
C THR A 414 -2.18 -19.61 -17.59
N ILE A 415 -1.13 -18.82 -17.37
CA ILE A 415 -1.22 -17.41 -16.95
C ILE A 415 -0.80 -16.54 -18.13
N PRO A 416 -1.74 -15.90 -18.85
CA PRO A 416 -1.42 -15.05 -19.99
C PRO A 416 -0.56 -13.84 -19.62
N LYS A 417 0.26 -13.37 -20.57
CA LYS A 417 0.96 -12.08 -20.47
C LYS A 417 -0.04 -10.95 -20.18
N GLY A 418 0.34 -10.03 -19.29
CA GLY A 418 -0.49 -8.90 -18.91
C GLY A 418 -1.52 -9.21 -17.82
N THR A 419 -1.60 -10.45 -17.35
CA THR A 419 -2.47 -10.83 -16.22
C THR A 419 -2.05 -10.09 -14.96
N LEU A 420 -3.03 -9.49 -14.26
CA LEU A 420 -2.84 -8.87 -12.95
C LEU A 420 -2.66 -9.97 -11.90
N ILE A 421 -1.60 -9.91 -11.12
CA ILE A 421 -1.30 -10.89 -10.07
C ILE A 421 -1.43 -10.20 -8.72
N VAL A 422 -2.23 -10.77 -7.82
CA VAL A 422 -2.48 -10.23 -6.47
C VAL A 422 -2.05 -11.25 -5.42
N PRO A 423 -0.83 -11.09 -4.86
CA PRO A 423 -0.38 -11.89 -3.73
C PRO A 423 -1.15 -11.53 -2.46
N ASN A 424 -1.85 -12.50 -1.88
CA ASN A 424 -2.63 -12.28 -0.66
C ASN A 424 -1.79 -12.55 0.59
N LEU A 425 -1.06 -11.54 1.08
CA LEU A 425 -0.26 -11.65 2.31
C LEU A 425 -1.13 -11.90 3.55
N TRP A 426 -2.35 -11.37 3.57
CA TRP A 426 -3.33 -11.67 4.63
C TRP A 426 -3.59 -13.17 4.75
N SER A 427 -3.73 -13.89 3.63
CA SER A 427 -3.86 -15.36 3.66
C SER A 427 -2.59 -16.06 4.17
N VAL A 428 -1.39 -15.55 3.83
CA VAL A 428 -0.11 -16.13 4.25
C VAL A 428 0.05 -16.04 5.77
N HIS A 429 -0.28 -14.89 6.32
CA HIS A 429 -0.11 -14.61 7.75
C HIS A 429 -1.23 -15.17 8.61
N ARG A 430 -2.31 -15.69 8.02
CA ARG A 430 -3.44 -16.33 8.72
C ARG A 430 -3.70 -17.78 8.29
N ASP A 431 -2.72 -18.40 7.64
CA ASP A 431 -2.82 -19.79 7.21
C ASP A 431 -2.78 -20.72 8.43
N PRO A 432 -3.86 -21.47 8.75
CA PRO A 432 -3.90 -22.36 9.91
C PRO A 432 -2.95 -23.56 9.79
N THR A 433 -2.37 -23.81 8.61
CA THR A 433 -1.34 -24.84 8.42
C THR A 433 0.07 -24.35 8.76
N LEU A 434 0.25 -23.03 8.90
CA LEU A 434 1.53 -22.39 9.20
C LEU A 434 1.55 -21.69 10.56
N TRP A 435 0.37 -21.28 11.05
CA TRP A 435 0.20 -20.54 12.29
C TRP A 435 -0.88 -21.23 13.13
N ASP A 436 -0.50 -21.75 14.30
CA ASP A 436 -1.46 -22.31 15.25
C ASP A 436 -2.45 -21.21 15.67
N ASP A 437 -3.76 -21.47 15.73
CA ASP A 437 -4.76 -20.45 16.14
C ASP A 437 -4.48 -19.04 15.53
N PRO A 438 -4.54 -18.92 14.18
CA PRO A 438 -3.99 -17.79 13.45
C PRO A 438 -4.64 -16.44 13.77
N ASP A 439 -5.83 -16.45 14.37
CA ASP A 439 -6.58 -15.24 14.66
C ASP A 439 -6.35 -14.68 16.07
N SER A 440 -5.70 -15.43 16.97
CA SER A 440 -5.35 -14.93 18.29
C SER A 440 -4.05 -14.11 18.28
N PHE A 441 -4.00 -13.15 19.18
CA PHE A 441 -2.81 -12.36 19.47
C PHE A 441 -1.92 -13.07 20.47
N ASN A 442 -0.80 -13.62 19.99
CA ASN A 442 0.15 -14.32 20.85
C ASN A 442 1.61 -14.00 20.42
N PRO A 443 2.28 -13.04 21.09
CA PRO A 443 3.69 -12.75 20.86
C PRO A 443 4.61 -13.97 21.05
N GLY A 444 4.23 -14.92 21.90
CA GLY A 444 5.03 -16.13 22.18
C GLY A 444 5.32 -16.99 20.94
N ARG A 445 4.55 -16.84 19.85
CA ARG A 445 4.80 -17.51 18.56
C ARG A 445 6.17 -17.23 17.97
N PHE A 446 6.73 -16.06 18.27
CA PHE A 446 8.02 -15.62 17.78
C PHE A 446 9.15 -15.88 18.77
N LEU A 447 8.92 -16.67 19.81
CA LEU A 447 9.92 -16.97 20.84
C LEU A 447 10.15 -18.49 20.93
N ASP A 448 11.39 -18.89 21.16
CA ASP A 448 11.72 -20.26 21.55
C ASP A 448 11.48 -20.50 23.06
N ASP A 449 11.71 -21.73 23.51
CA ASP A 449 11.54 -22.12 24.91
C ASP A 449 12.49 -21.37 25.86
N GLU A 450 13.59 -20.81 25.34
CA GLU A 450 14.53 -19.96 26.07
C GLU A 450 14.19 -18.45 26.00
N GLY A 451 13.09 -18.08 25.34
CA GLY A 451 12.65 -16.69 25.20
C GLY A 451 13.44 -15.87 24.17
N LYS A 452 14.18 -16.52 23.25
CA LYS A 452 14.88 -15.85 22.15
C LYS A 452 14.01 -15.78 20.91
N LEU A 453 14.25 -14.74 20.11
CA LEU A 453 13.47 -14.48 18.91
C LEU A 453 13.70 -15.54 17.81
N LEU A 454 12.61 -16.12 17.33
CA LEU A 454 12.58 -17.07 16.22
C LEU A 454 12.52 -16.37 14.87
N ARG A 455 13.26 -16.93 13.90
CA ARG A 455 13.15 -16.52 12.49
C ARG A 455 12.17 -17.44 11.76
N ILE A 456 10.97 -16.94 11.52
CA ILE A 456 9.91 -17.67 10.81
C ILE A 456 9.95 -17.32 9.32
N GLU A 457 10.12 -18.33 8.45
CA GLU A 457 10.31 -18.11 7.00
C GLU A 457 9.05 -17.57 6.29
N CYS A 458 7.87 -17.98 6.75
CA CYS A 458 6.57 -17.51 6.23
C CYS A 458 6.16 -16.13 6.76
N PHE A 459 6.93 -15.54 7.68
CA PHE A 459 6.70 -14.17 8.15
C PHE A 459 7.24 -13.14 7.15
N ILE A 460 6.40 -12.75 6.18
CA ILE A 460 6.77 -11.85 5.07
C ILE A 460 5.96 -10.54 5.02
N PRO A 461 5.85 -9.74 6.11
CA PRO A 461 5.05 -8.50 6.13
C PRO A 461 5.54 -7.41 5.14
N PHE A 462 6.78 -7.52 4.67
CA PHE A 462 7.39 -6.61 3.70
C PHE A 462 7.41 -7.14 2.26
N GLY A 463 6.71 -8.26 2.01
CA GLY A 463 6.78 -9.01 0.75
C GLY A 463 8.13 -9.71 0.56
N ILE A 464 8.33 -10.28 -0.63
CA ILE A 464 9.52 -11.08 -0.99
C ILE A 464 9.89 -10.87 -2.47
N GLY A 465 11.04 -11.42 -2.86
CA GLY A 465 11.52 -11.36 -4.25
C GLY A 465 12.08 -9.99 -4.65
N PRO A 466 12.24 -9.72 -5.95
CA PRO A 466 12.87 -8.48 -6.43
C PRO A 466 12.15 -7.19 -6.02
N ARG A 467 10.86 -7.27 -5.67
CA ARG A 467 10.01 -6.14 -5.27
C ARG A 467 9.84 -6.03 -3.75
N VAL A 468 10.63 -6.76 -2.94
CA VAL A 468 10.65 -6.63 -1.48
C VAL A 468 10.73 -5.15 -1.05
N CYS A 469 10.09 -4.79 0.06
CA CYS A 469 10.05 -3.41 0.54
C CYS A 469 11.46 -2.78 0.58
N MET A 470 11.62 -1.61 -0.05
CA MET A 470 12.90 -0.89 -0.03
C MET A 470 13.18 -0.25 1.34
N GLY A 471 12.13 0.07 2.09
CA GLY A 471 12.19 0.71 3.40
C GLY A 471 12.16 -0.26 4.59
N GLU A 472 12.30 -1.57 4.37
CA GLU A 472 12.16 -2.59 5.44
C GLU A 472 13.03 -2.28 6.68
N GLN A 473 14.30 -1.93 6.47
CA GLN A 473 15.22 -1.65 7.57
C GLN A 473 14.83 -0.38 8.33
N LEU A 474 14.35 0.64 7.63
CA LEU A 474 13.86 1.88 8.23
C LEU A 474 12.59 1.62 9.05
N ALA A 475 11.60 0.93 8.46
CA ALA A 475 10.37 0.60 9.15
C ALA A 475 10.61 -0.22 10.42
N LYS A 476 11.46 -1.25 10.37
CA LYS A 476 11.83 -2.04 11.55
C LYS A 476 12.47 -1.19 12.66
N MET A 477 13.29 -0.22 12.28
CA MET A 477 13.94 0.71 13.20
C MET A 477 12.94 1.68 13.83
N GLU A 478 12.08 2.31 13.03
CA GLU A 478 11.05 3.22 13.51
C GLU A 478 10.04 2.53 14.41
N LEU A 479 9.57 1.33 14.05
CA LEU A 479 8.63 0.56 14.86
C LEU A 479 9.22 0.20 16.22
N PHE A 480 10.44 -0.33 16.23
CA PHE A 480 11.10 -0.70 17.47
C PHE A 480 11.30 0.50 18.40
N LEU A 481 11.86 1.61 17.88
CA LEU A 481 12.12 2.81 18.69
C LEU A 481 10.82 3.49 19.14
N ALA A 482 9.79 3.55 18.28
CA ALA A 482 8.51 4.13 18.63
C ALA A 482 7.82 3.35 19.74
N VAL A 483 7.68 2.03 19.59
CA VAL A 483 7.01 1.18 20.59
C VAL A 483 7.76 1.20 21.91
N THR A 484 9.08 1.01 21.87
CA THR A 484 9.90 0.99 23.09
C THR A 484 9.86 2.35 23.80
N SER A 485 10.03 3.46 23.07
CA SER A 485 10.04 4.81 23.68
C SER A 485 8.69 5.21 24.24
N LEU A 486 7.59 4.86 23.56
CA LEU A 486 6.23 5.18 24.01
C LEU A 486 5.81 4.32 25.22
N LEU A 487 6.07 3.00 25.20
CA LEU A 487 5.72 2.10 26.31
C LEU A 487 6.65 2.26 27.52
N GLN A 488 7.89 2.68 27.32
CA GLN A 488 8.76 3.09 28.42
C GLN A 488 8.22 4.34 29.12
N ALA A 489 7.70 5.31 28.37
CA ALA A 489 7.20 6.57 28.92
C ALA A 489 5.79 6.48 29.51
N PHE A 490 4.92 5.66 28.91
CA PHE A 490 3.49 5.70 29.19
C PHE A 490 2.86 4.31 29.33
N ARG A 491 1.80 4.27 30.14
CA ARG A 491 0.78 3.24 30.09
C ARG A 491 -0.43 3.78 29.34
N PHE A 492 -0.81 3.08 28.27
CA PHE A 492 -1.98 3.41 27.46
C PHE A 492 -3.20 2.62 27.92
N ARG A 493 -4.35 3.29 28.01
CA ARG A 493 -5.65 2.69 28.36
C ARG A 493 -6.75 3.22 27.45
N LEU A 494 -7.84 2.48 27.31
CA LEU A 494 -9.06 3.03 26.73
C LEU A 494 -9.69 4.05 27.68
N PRO A 495 -10.30 5.13 27.15
CA PRO A 495 -11.23 5.97 27.89
C PRO A 495 -12.33 5.14 28.57
N GLU A 496 -12.62 5.43 29.84
CA GLU A 496 -13.65 4.70 30.59
C GLU A 496 -15.03 4.85 29.92
N GLY A 497 -15.80 3.76 29.89
CA GLY A 497 -17.14 3.75 29.31
C GLY A 497 -17.19 3.74 27.77
N THR A 498 -16.04 3.68 27.09
CA THR A 498 -16.00 3.49 25.62
C THR A 498 -15.93 2.00 25.26
N PRO A 499 -16.68 1.56 24.23
CA PRO A 499 -16.53 0.19 23.73
C PRO A 499 -15.14 0.00 23.11
N PRO A 500 -14.56 -1.21 23.18
CA PRO A 500 -13.27 -1.48 22.56
C PRO A 500 -13.33 -1.19 21.05
N PRO A 501 -12.31 -0.50 20.49
CA PRO A 501 -12.26 -0.23 19.06
C PRO A 501 -12.26 -1.54 18.25
N THR A 502 -12.86 -1.51 17.07
CA THR A 502 -12.87 -2.67 16.16
C THR A 502 -11.48 -2.96 15.59
N LEU A 503 -11.14 -4.25 15.51
CA LEU A 503 -9.92 -4.75 14.86
C LEU A 503 -10.08 -5.00 13.35
N ASN A 504 -11.25 -4.72 12.77
CA ASN A 504 -11.48 -4.92 11.34
C ASN A 504 -10.64 -3.97 10.47
N GLY A 505 -10.41 -2.75 10.96
CA GLY A 505 -9.66 -1.70 10.26
C GLY A 505 -10.36 -1.13 9.02
N ARG A 506 -9.85 0.02 8.57
CA ARG A 506 -10.22 0.66 7.31
C ARG A 506 -9.32 0.13 6.21
N PHE A 507 -9.87 -0.73 5.35
CA PHE A 507 -9.14 -1.30 4.23
C PHE A 507 -9.11 -0.34 3.03
N GLY A 508 -7.90 -0.04 2.57
CA GLY A 508 -7.57 0.60 1.31
C GLY A 508 -6.41 -0.15 0.65
N LEU A 509 -5.50 0.58 0.01
CA LEU A 509 -4.23 -0.01 -0.41
C LEU A 509 -3.44 -0.54 0.80
N THR A 510 -3.56 0.16 1.94
CA THR A 510 -3.05 -0.23 3.25
C THR A 510 -4.20 -0.59 4.21
N LEU A 511 -3.89 -1.24 5.33
CA LEU A 511 -4.85 -1.48 6.41
C LEU A 511 -4.58 -0.54 7.59
N ALA A 512 -5.43 0.46 7.76
CA ALA A 512 -5.36 1.40 8.89
C ALA A 512 -6.32 0.98 10.01
N PRO A 513 -6.01 1.25 11.29
CA PRO A 513 -7.02 1.11 12.35
C PRO A 513 -8.15 2.14 12.14
N CYS A 514 -9.34 1.82 12.64
CA CYS A 514 -10.39 2.83 12.81
C CYS A 514 -9.94 3.86 13.84
N PRO A 515 -10.33 5.14 13.74
CA PRO A 515 -9.97 6.14 14.75
C PRO A 515 -10.34 5.69 16.16
N TYR A 516 -9.42 5.87 17.12
CA TYR A 516 -9.62 5.55 18.53
C TYR A 516 -8.90 6.56 19.41
N ALA A 517 -9.43 6.79 20.61
CA ALA A 517 -8.81 7.61 21.62
C ALA A 517 -8.13 6.73 22.68
N VAL A 518 -7.05 7.24 23.27
CA VAL A 518 -6.32 6.61 24.37
C VAL A 518 -6.12 7.58 25.52
N CYS A 519 -6.26 7.08 26.75
CA CYS A 519 -5.75 7.76 27.93
C CYS A 519 -4.28 7.39 28.12
N VAL A 520 -3.45 8.41 28.34
CA VAL A 520 -2.00 8.27 28.50
C VAL A 520 -1.64 8.53 29.96
N HIS A 521 -1.11 7.53 30.64
CA HIS A 521 -0.65 7.65 32.02
C HIS A 521 0.88 7.65 32.06
N PRO A 522 1.52 8.73 32.55
CA PRO A 522 2.97 8.75 32.72
C PRO A 522 3.43 7.61 33.63
N ARG A 523 4.41 6.86 33.13
CA ARG A 523 5.26 5.96 33.92
C ARG A 523 6.55 6.69 34.35
N ARG A 524 6.88 7.76 33.59
CA ARG A 524 7.98 8.72 33.79
C ARG A 524 7.45 10.06 34.27
#